data_AF-A0A924P934-F1
#
_entry.id   AF-A0A924P934-F1
#
_cell.length_a   1.000
_cell.length_b   1.000
_cell.length_c   1.000
_cell.angle_alpha   90.00
_cell.angle_beta   90.00
_cell.angle_gamma   90.00
#
_symmetry.space_group_name_H-M   'P 1'
#
loop_
_entity.id
_entity.type
_entity.pdbx_description
1 polymer ?
#
loop_
_entity_poly.entity_id
_entity_poly.type
_entity_poly.pdbx_seq_one_letter_code
_entity_poly.pdbx_strand_id
1 'polypeptide(L)'
;MSIWIKKSSRRLALSVSLVTCLGTLAGVSQSWAFSSKDGIEVDLEYDGKVALPSPSLVPAKDGVPAHPETLTSDEQVQLQLTFLSGAFQNNPVQGGRRTDDTAVITREDKNFIYYHYKGKALLDNKVGNHYPFTLPRDPKTVYQASVNPDGKVPCTDPHYQGAGDYFYFWNPTARGCRLQKERDYFEITADVKRLPDAPQTFPDYSRLIDKNGEITIHVLMGKNEDKTTRKPVFSFDDSAPTFKQYDALLKKEKFSAKTLSKNEILHMMAVQPEGKEVYYKKLPYIREYEKTEGGVKVKIRYFYGNVSAADDSGPMHFFWKDAIEHASVAIYSGHSGLGWNLKPEMIQEELGEFNVDPYRYQIWVLDGCSTYTYYQQPYFQVKASKMTDKDKLDRLDPKANLQIISAALESGITYNAATPLEMTTAILAYLRHKDAPNWKTLAGRMSHENLIAVSGDEMAPDTVDGRYIRNIEMVAPIEPTLIVPPLKTTLPVQLTPLVLAPAPVGEIPLDAEDLEEIKKMQEEDAATGATDDAPAQDTPSEEAAPAEAHSPGIHSLGDYVPEFAKRYFK
;
A
#
# COMPACT_ATOMS: atom_id res chain seq x y z
N MET A 1 4.88 -59.68 63.87
CA MET A 1 4.17 -58.50 64.39
C MET A 1 4.35 -57.40 63.35
N SER A 2 3.57 -57.35 62.27
CA SER A 2 2.15 -56.94 62.20
C SER A 2 2.04 -55.47 62.63
N ILE A 3 1.62 -54.54 61.77
CA ILE A 3 0.21 -54.32 61.45
C ILE A 3 0.04 -53.65 60.07
N TRP A 4 -0.83 -54.27 59.28
CA TRP A 4 -1.51 -53.73 58.10
C TRP A 4 -2.69 -52.85 58.53
N ILE A 5 -2.90 -51.70 57.89
CA ILE A 5 -4.22 -51.07 57.81
C ILE A 5 -4.53 -50.72 56.35
N LYS A 6 -5.50 -51.45 55.79
CA LYS A 6 -6.23 -51.15 54.56
C LYS A 6 -7.07 -49.88 54.76
N LYS A 7 -7.06 -48.98 53.78
CA LYS A 7 -8.22 -48.12 53.51
C LYS A 7 -8.44 -47.99 52.00
N SER A 8 -9.56 -48.55 51.55
CA SER A 8 -10.09 -48.43 50.21
C SER A 8 -10.73 -47.06 50.01
N SER A 9 -10.42 -46.40 48.89
CA SER A 9 -11.24 -45.32 48.37
C SER A 9 -11.42 -45.53 46.86
N ARG A 10 -12.61 -46.03 46.51
CA ARG A 10 -13.17 -45.93 45.16
C ARG A 10 -13.31 -44.43 44.84
N ARG A 11 -12.59 -43.93 43.85
CA ARG A 11 -12.93 -42.65 43.20
C ARG A 11 -13.69 -42.97 41.92
N LEU A 12 -14.97 -42.65 41.92
CA LEU A 12 -15.77 -42.46 40.71
C LEU A 12 -15.07 -41.38 39.87
N ALA A 13 -14.68 -41.73 38.65
CA ALA A 13 -14.41 -40.73 37.62
C ALA A 13 -15.76 -40.23 37.09
N LEU A 14 -16.22 -39.07 37.58
CA LEU A 14 -17.25 -38.30 36.89
C LEU A 14 -16.55 -37.57 35.74
N SER A 15 -16.74 -38.07 34.53
CA SER A 15 -16.47 -37.35 33.29
C SER A 15 -17.51 -36.23 33.14
N VAL A 16 -17.18 -35.02 33.61
CA VAL A 16 -17.91 -33.82 33.26
C VAL A 16 -17.47 -33.44 31.84
N SER A 17 -18.28 -33.83 30.85
CA SER A 17 -18.17 -33.29 29.50
C SER A 17 -18.64 -31.83 29.55
N LEU A 18 -17.68 -30.91 29.67
CA LEU A 18 -17.93 -29.50 29.45
C LEU A 18 -18.07 -29.31 27.93
N VAL A 19 -19.30 -29.39 27.44
CA VAL A 19 -19.65 -28.96 26.08
C VAL A 19 -19.63 -27.44 26.09
N THR A 20 -18.47 -26.86 25.79
CA THR A 20 -18.36 -25.46 25.40
C THR A 20 -18.99 -25.33 24.01
N CYS A 21 -20.27 -24.97 23.97
CA CYS A 21 -20.89 -24.35 22.80
C CYS A 21 -20.22 -22.99 22.57
N LEU A 22 -19.05 -22.99 21.94
CA LEU A 22 -18.54 -21.85 21.19
C LEU A 22 -19.46 -21.72 19.97
N GLY A 23 -20.52 -20.92 20.13
CA GLY A 23 -21.30 -20.45 19.00
C GLY A 23 -20.40 -19.60 18.12
N THR A 24 -19.85 -20.21 17.08
CA THR A 24 -19.28 -19.52 15.92
C THR A 24 -20.41 -18.77 15.22
N LEU A 25 -20.77 -17.59 15.75
CA LEU A 25 -21.40 -16.53 14.97
C LEU A 25 -20.34 -15.94 14.04
N ALA A 26 -19.83 -16.76 13.12
CA ALA A 26 -19.11 -16.29 11.95
C ALA A 26 -20.16 -15.74 10.98
N GLY A 27 -20.68 -14.55 11.30
CA GLY A 27 -21.28 -13.72 10.28
C GLY A 27 -20.18 -13.40 9.28
N VAL A 28 -20.14 -14.14 8.18
CA VAL A 28 -19.24 -13.85 7.06
C VAL A 28 -19.73 -12.53 6.48
N SER A 29 -19.21 -11.40 6.97
CA SER A 29 -19.37 -10.14 6.27
C SER A 29 -18.67 -10.32 4.93
N GLN A 30 -19.45 -10.40 3.85
CA GLN A 30 -18.89 -10.43 2.52
C GLN A 30 -18.23 -9.07 2.30
N SER A 31 -16.91 -9.08 2.29
CA SER A 31 -16.10 -7.92 1.94
C SER A 31 -16.21 -7.68 0.43
N TRP A 32 -16.66 -6.51 0.01
CA TRP A 32 -16.81 -6.12 -1.39
C TRP A 32 -15.79 -5.04 -1.78
N ALA A 33 -14.64 -5.38 -2.36
CA ALA A 33 -13.81 -4.34 -2.98
C ALA A 33 -14.35 -3.98 -4.38
N PHE A 34 -14.26 -2.70 -4.74
CA PHE A 34 -14.31 -2.33 -6.16
C PHE A 34 -12.97 -2.65 -6.80
N SER A 35 -13.03 -3.10 -8.04
CA SER A 35 -11.85 -3.24 -8.89
C SER A 35 -11.97 -2.33 -10.10
N SER A 36 -10.84 -1.88 -10.63
CA SER A 36 -10.77 -1.22 -11.94
C SER A 36 -11.41 -2.11 -13.02
N LYS A 37 -11.76 -1.52 -14.17
CA LYS A 37 -12.37 -2.24 -15.30
C LYS A 37 -11.62 -3.54 -15.67
N ASP A 38 -10.30 -3.52 -15.52
CA ASP A 38 -9.42 -4.60 -15.93
C ASP A 38 -9.07 -5.57 -14.80
N GLY A 39 -9.49 -5.28 -13.56
CA GLY A 39 -9.30 -6.14 -12.39
C GLY A 39 -10.59 -6.78 -11.90
N ILE A 40 -10.44 -7.83 -11.09
CA ILE A 40 -11.52 -8.43 -10.29
C ILE A 40 -10.96 -8.97 -8.98
N GLU A 41 -11.65 -8.68 -7.87
CA GLU A 41 -11.30 -9.30 -6.59
C GLU A 41 -11.89 -10.72 -6.52
N VAL A 42 -11.10 -11.66 -6.05
CA VAL A 42 -11.46 -13.08 -5.99
C VAL A 42 -11.09 -13.67 -4.64
N ASP A 43 -11.84 -14.68 -4.18
CA ASP A 43 -11.33 -15.63 -3.20
C ASP A 43 -10.46 -16.67 -3.94
N LEU A 44 -9.26 -16.92 -3.43
CA LEU A 44 -8.31 -17.93 -3.89
C LEU A 44 -8.18 -19.03 -2.84
N GLU A 45 -8.26 -20.28 -3.29
CA GLU A 45 -8.08 -21.47 -2.44
C GLU A 45 -7.21 -22.50 -3.15
N TYR A 46 -6.22 -23.09 -2.45
CA TYR A 46 -5.39 -24.16 -3.00
C TYR A 46 -4.71 -24.99 -1.91
N ASP A 47 -4.33 -26.21 -2.25
CA ASP A 47 -3.44 -27.02 -1.44
C ASP A 47 -1.98 -26.83 -1.90
N GLY A 48 -1.13 -26.41 -0.98
CA GLY A 48 0.29 -26.19 -1.21
C GLY A 48 1.16 -27.22 -0.50
N LYS A 49 2.43 -27.25 -0.90
CA LYS A 49 3.48 -27.98 -0.20
C LYS A 49 4.81 -27.24 -0.30
N VAL A 50 5.59 -27.27 0.76
CA VAL A 50 6.94 -26.71 0.85
C VAL A 50 7.89 -27.76 1.41
N ALA A 51 9.12 -27.82 0.91
CA ALA A 51 10.11 -28.74 1.42
C ALA A 51 10.45 -28.37 2.88
N LEU A 52 10.56 -29.38 3.72
CA LEU A 52 11.17 -29.20 5.04
C LEU A 52 12.61 -28.73 4.84
N PRO A 53 13.10 -27.79 5.68
CA PRO A 53 14.47 -27.36 5.61
C PRO A 53 15.36 -28.59 5.77
N SER A 54 16.12 -28.94 4.72
CA SER A 54 17.20 -29.91 4.91
C SER A 54 18.11 -29.30 5.97
N PRO A 55 18.51 -30.04 7.03
CA PRO A 55 19.47 -29.55 7.99
C PRO A 55 20.74 -29.19 7.21
N SER A 56 20.89 -27.90 6.91
CA SER A 56 22.01 -27.42 6.12
C SER A 56 23.23 -27.57 7.02
N LEU A 57 24.13 -28.48 6.63
CA LEU A 57 25.43 -28.65 7.27
C LEU A 57 26.27 -27.43 6.90
N VAL A 58 25.96 -26.27 7.48
CA VAL A 58 26.87 -25.13 7.45
C VAL A 58 28.09 -25.57 8.28
N PRO A 59 29.30 -25.67 7.68
CA PRO A 59 30.48 -25.99 8.45
C PRO A 59 30.65 -24.91 9.52
N ALA A 60 30.80 -25.32 10.78
CA ALA A 60 31.10 -24.39 11.85
C ALA A 60 32.39 -23.63 11.50
N LYS A 61 32.26 -22.33 11.23
CA LYS A 61 33.40 -21.44 11.06
C LYS A 61 33.80 -20.97 12.46
N ASP A 62 35.08 -21.11 12.79
CA ASP A 62 35.72 -20.45 13.93
C ASP A 62 35.22 -20.85 15.34
N GLY A 63 34.80 -22.10 15.53
CA GLY A 63 34.49 -22.63 16.87
C GLY A 63 33.21 -22.05 17.50
N VAL A 64 32.50 -21.18 16.79
CA VAL A 64 31.12 -20.80 17.11
C VAL A 64 30.23 -21.94 16.60
N PRO A 65 29.43 -22.59 17.45
CA PRO A 65 28.43 -23.53 16.97
C PRO A 65 27.57 -22.80 15.94
N ALA A 66 27.60 -23.26 14.68
CA ALA A 66 26.57 -22.89 13.74
C ALA A 66 25.26 -23.39 14.36
N HIS A 67 24.47 -22.49 14.94
CA HIS A 67 23.07 -22.75 15.16
C HIS A 67 22.41 -22.48 13.82
N PRO A 68 22.16 -23.50 12.97
CA PRO A 68 21.28 -23.26 11.85
C PRO A 68 19.97 -22.77 12.46
N GLU A 69 19.60 -21.52 12.19
CA GLU A 69 18.23 -21.10 12.42
C GLU A 69 17.36 -21.96 11.50
N THR A 70 16.84 -23.05 12.08
CA THR A 70 15.82 -23.88 11.47
C THR A 70 14.53 -23.11 11.60
N LEU A 71 14.02 -22.62 10.47
CA LEU A 71 12.68 -22.06 10.40
C LEU A 71 11.69 -23.12 10.87
N THR A 72 10.73 -22.70 11.68
CA THR A 72 9.56 -23.50 12.03
C THR A 72 8.75 -23.83 10.77
N SER A 73 7.86 -24.82 10.85
CA SER A 73 7.01 -25.17 9.70
C SER A 73 6.15 -24.00 9.22
N ASP A 74 5.60 -23.22 10.16
CA ASP A 74 4.82 -22.02 9.84
C ASP A 74 5.69 -20.97 9.14
N GLU A 75 6.90 -20.68 9.66
CA GLU A 75 7.83 -19.74 9.03
C GLU A 75 8.23 -20.18 7.61
N GLN A 76 8.35 -21.48 7.36
CA GLN A 76 8.63 -22.00 6.01
C GLN A 76 7.47 -21.83 5.04
N VAL A 77 6.24 -22.07 5.51
CA VAL A 77 5.03 -21.81 4.71
C VAL A 77 4.93 -20.31 4.41
N GLN A 78 5.04 -19.45 5.43
CA GLN A 78 4.97 -18.00 5.25
C GLN A 78 6.06 -17.48 4.32
N LEU A 79 7.28 -18.00 4.42
CA LEU A 79 8.37 -17.67 3.52
C LEU A 79 8.09 -18.11 2.07
N GLN A 80 7.44 -19.27 1.85
CA GLN A 80 7.03 -19.65 0.50
C GLN A 80 5.94 -18.71 -0.05
N LEU A 81 5.03 -18.26 0.80
CA LEU A 81 3.93 -17.36 0.42
C LEU A 81 4.40 -15.96 0.03
N THR A 82 5.59 -15.49 0.44
CA THR A 82 6.14 -14.21 -0.05
C THR A 82 6.36 -14.23 -1.56
N PHE A 83 6.69 -15.39 -2.13
CA PHE A 83 6.92 -15.58 -3.56
C PHE A 83 5.63 -15.45 -4.41
N LEU A 84 4.45 -15.38 -3.78
CA LEU A 84 3.22 -15.12 -4.50
C LEU A 84 3.24 -13.74 -5.20
N SER A 85 3.95 -12.74 -4.66
CA SER A 85 4.10 -11.44 -5.32
C SER A 85 4.69 -11.60 -6.73
N GLY A 86 5.86 -12.23 -6.84
CA GLY A 86 6.48 -12.47 -8.14
C GLY A 86 5.72 -13.46 -9.00
N ALA A 87 5.15 -14.51 -8.39
CA ALA A 87 4.36 -15.50 -9.10
C ALA A 87 3.10 -14.90 -9.76
N PHE A 88 2.49 -13.88 -9.15
CA PHE A 88 1.31 -13.22 -9.70
C PHE A 88 1.68 -12.13 -10.70
N GLN A 89 2.72 -11.32 -10.42
CA GLN A 89 3.16 -10.27 -11.33
C GLN A 89 3.70 -10.81 -12.66
N ASN A 90 4.42 -11.94 -12.62
CA ASN A 90 4.99 -12.58 -13.81
C ASN A 90 4.03 -13.56 -14.49
N ASN A 91 2.77 -13.64 -14.03
CA ASN A 91 1.75 -14.46 -14.64
C ASN A 91 1.19 -13.79 -15.91
N PRO A 92 0.82 -14.53 -16.97
CA PRO A 92 0.07 -13.97 -18.09
C PRO A 92 -1.26 -13.30 -17.70
N VAL A 93 -1.88 -13.78 -16.62
CA VAL A 93 -3.05 -13.15 -15.98
C VAL A 93 -2.56 -12.55 -14.66
N GLN A 94 -2.09 -11.30 -14.72
CA GLN A 94 -1.39 -10.68 -13.59
C GLN A 94 -2.31 -10.42 -12.39
N GLY A 95 -1.71 -10.24 -11.22
CA GLY A 95 -2.46 -9.85 -10.03
C GLY A 95 -1.59 -9.54 -8.82
N GLY A 96 -2.26 -9.29 -7.69
CA GLY A 96 -1.65 -9.15 -6.38
C GLY A 96 -2.54 -9.75 -5.30
N ARG A 97 -1.92 -10.33 -4.27
CA ARG A 97 -2.64 -10.95 -3.15
C ARG A 97 -2.92 -9.93 -2.05
N ARG A 98 -3.91 -10.19 -1.20
CA ARG A 98 -4.00 -9.55 0.12
C ARG A 98 -3.21 -10.35 1.15
N THR A 99 -2.84 -9.66 2.24
CA THR A 99 -2.08 -10.21 3.38
C THR A 99 -2.97 -10.64 4.55
N ASP A 100 -4.30 -10.58 4.41
CA ASP A 100 -5.26 -11.22 5.32
C ASP A 100 -5.59 -12.67 4.92
N ASP A 101 -4.65 -13.32 4.24
CA ASP A 101 -4.71 -14.72 3.88
C ASP A 101 -4.44 -15.64 5.08
N THR A 102 -4.88 -16.88 4.96
CA THR A 102 -4.60 -17.94 5.92
C THR A 102 -3.97 -19.13 5.22
N ALA A 103 -2.97 -19.72 5.86
CA ALA A 103 -2.40 -20.99 5.46
C ALA A 103 -2.37 -21.91 6.68
N VAL A 104 -3.09 -23.02 6.59
CA VAL A 104 -3.22 -23.99 7.67
C VAL A 104 -2.45 -25.24 7.30
N ILE A 105 -1.44 -25.60 8.10
CA ILE A 105 -0.71 -26.86 7.92
C ILE A 105 -1.69 -28.03 8.11
N THR A 106 -1.79 -28.88 7.09
CA THR A 106 -2.70 -30.04 7.09
C THR A 106 -1.99 -31.33 7.46
N ARG A 107 -0.70 -31.45 7.09
CA ARG A 107 0.17 -32.56 7.49
C ARG A 107 1.64 -32.23 7.26
N GLU A 108 2.50 -32.98 7.92
CA GLU A 108 3.95 -32.98 7.69
C GLU A 108 4.44 -34.42 7.46
N ASP A 109 5.36 -34.60 6.53
CA ASP A 109 6.10 -35.85 6.35
C ASP A 109 7.61 -35.61 6.48
N LYS A 110 8.44 -36.61 6.16
CA LYS A 110 9.90 -36.49 6.30
C LYS A 110 10.52 -35.40 5.41
N ASN A 111 9.87 -35.04 4.31
CA ASN A 111 10.41 -34.18 3.26
C ASN A 111 9.60 -32.90 3.05
N PHE A 112 8.33 -32.87 3.42
CA PHE A 112 7.41 -31.79 3.07
C PHE A 112 6.46 -31.40 4.20
N ILE A 113 6.15 -30.11 4.24
CA ILE A 113 4.99 -29.53 4.94
C ILE A 113 3.91 -29.32 3.89
N TYR A 114 2.69 -29.79 4.16
CA TYR A 114 1.53 -29.57 3.32
C TYR A 114 0.59 -28.62 4.04
N TYR A 115 0.00 -27.70 3.30
CA TYR A 115 -0.89 -26.70 3.85
C TYR A 115 -2.06 -26.44 2.91
N HIS A 116 -3.13 -25.92 3.48
CA HIS A 116 -4.28 -25.41 2.75
C HIS A 116 -4.28 -23.90 2.85
N TYR A 117 -4.23 -23.22 1.71
CA TYR A 117 -4.24 -21.77 1.60
C TYR A 117 -5.63 -21.26 1.26
N LYS A 118 -6.04 -20.18 1.91
CA LYS A 118 -7.21 -19.39 1.57
C LYS A 118 -6.92 -17.91 1.71
N GLY A 119 -7.18 -17.12 0.67
CA GLY A 119 -6.95 -15.68 0.73
C GLY A 119 -7.71 -14.93 -0.35
N LYS A 120 -7.53 -13.62 -0.39
CA LYS A 120 -8.07 -12.76 -1.45
C LYS A 120 -6.98 -12.30 -2.39
N ALA A 121 -7.36 -12.04 -3.64
CA ALA A 121 -6.47 -11.45 -4.62
C ALA A 121 -7.23 -10.52 -5.56
N LEU A 122 -6.53 -9.52 -6.09
CA LEU A 122 -6.96 -8.72 -7.21
C LEU A 122 -6.24 -9.25 -8.46
N LEU A 123 -6.99 -9.85 -9.38
CA LEU A 123 -6.45 -10.47 -10.60
C LEU A 123 -7.00 -9.75 -11.85
N ASP A 124 -6.31 -9.88 -12.98
CA ASP A 124 -6.83 -9.46 -14.29
C ASP A 124 -8.18 -10.15 -14.57
N ASN A 125 -9.13 -9.38 -15.09
CA ASN A 125 -10.52 -9.81 -15.32
C ASN A 125 -10.66 -11.02 -16.27
N LYS A 126 -9.61 -11.38 -17.00
CA LYS A 126 -9.50 -12.57 -17.87
C LYS A 126 -9.34 -13.87 -17.09
N VAL A 127 -9.12 -13.83 -15.77
CA VAL A 127 -8.93 -15.03 -14.95
C VAL A 127 -10.11 -16.02 -15.07
N GLY A 128 -9.82 -17.31 -15.21
CA GLY A 128 -10.86 -18.36 -15.22
C GLY A 128 -11.37 -18.70 -13.80
N ASN A 129 -11.96 -19.89 -13.67
CA ASN A 129 -12.25 -20.48 -12.36
C ASN A 129 -11.02 -21.14 -11.72
N HIS A 130 -9.91 -21.18 -12.45
CA HIS A 130 -8.65 -21.74 -12.01
C HIS A 130 -7.53 -20.78 -12.37
N TYR A 131 -6.53 -20.68 -11.49
CA TYR A 131 -5.41 -19.78 -11.66
C TYR A 131 -4.10 -20.53 -11.44
N PRO A 132 -3.36 -20.88 -12.51
CA PRO A 132 -2.08 -21.55 -12.40
C PRO A 132 -0.96 -20.56 -12.08
N PHE A 133 -0.07 -20.91 -11.15
CA PHE A 133 1.12 -20.14 -10.81
C PHE A 133 2.22 -21.06 -10.26
N THR A 134 3.40 -20.51 -9.96
CA THR A 134 4.54 -21.30 -9.48
C THR A 134 5.04 -20.81 -8.13
N LEU A 135 5.32 -21.73 -7.21
CA LEU A 135 5.98 -21.44 -5.94
C LEU A 135 7.27 -22.25 -5.80
N PRO A 136 8.32 -21.69 -5.16
CA PRO A 136 9.57 -22.40 -4.96
C PRO A 136 9.35 -23.61 -4.05
N ARG A 137 10.02 -24.74 -4.35
CA ARG A 137 9.95 -25.94 -3.50
C ARG A 137 10.59 -25.70 -2.15
N ASP A 138 11.76 -25.08 -2.13
CA ASP A 138 12.50 -24.68 -0.94
C ASP A 138 12.84 -23.19 -1.06
N PRO A 139 12.03 -22.30 -0.47
CA PRO A 139 12.22 -20.86 -0.63
C PRO A 139 13.54 -20.37 -0.01
N LYS A 140 14.19 -21.15 0.86
CA LYS A 140 15.48 -20.80 1.46
C LYS A 140 16.66 -21.05 0.53
N THR A 141 16.57 -22.00 -0.40
CA THR A 141 17.73 -22.38 -1.25
C THR A 141 17.53 -22.07 -2.72
N VAL A 142 16.31 -21.71 -3.11
CA VAL A 142 15.93 -21.52 -4.52
C VAL A 142 16.72 -20.39 -5.21
N TYR A 143 17.11 -19.33 -4.48
CA TYR A 143 17.96 -18.28 -5.04
C TYR A 143 19.33 -18.83 -5.44
N GLN A 144 20.02 -19.56 -4.56
CA GLN A 144 21.31 -20.15 -4.92
C GLN A 144 21.18 -21.15 -6.08
N ALA A 145 20.08 -21.89 -6.13
CA ALA A 145 19.81 -22.83 -7.21
C ALA A 145 19.57 -22.14 -8.57
N SER A 146 19.20 -20.86 -8.58
CA SER A 146 18.93 -20.09 -9.79
C SER A 146 20.14 -19.32 -10.34
N VAL A 147 21.21 -19.19 -9.56
CA VAL A 147 22.47 -18.54 -9.98
C VAL A 147 23.16 -19.39 -11.07
N ASN A 148 23.37 -18.79 -12.23
CA ASN A 148 24.13 -19.38 -13.32
C ASN A 148 25.65 -19.39 -13.02
N PRO A 149 26.45 -20.18 -13.75
CA PRO A 149 27.91 -20.20 -13.58
C PRO A 149 28.61 -18.85 -13.83
N ASP A 150 27.97 -17.93 -14.56
CA ASP A 150 28.43 -16.57 -14.79
C ASP A 150 28.00 -15.59 -13.68
N GLY A 151 27.34 -16.08 -12.63
CA GLY A 151 26.83 -15.28 -11.52
C GLY A 151 25.46 -14.64 -11.76
N LYS A 152 24.89 -14.73 -12.97
CA LYS A 152 23.59 -14.13 -13.27
C LYS A 152 22.44 -14.96 -12.70
N VAL A 153 21.35 -14.29 -12.36
CA VAL A 153 20.12 -14.86 -11.84
C VAL A 153 18.99 -14.60 -12.85
N PRO A 154 18.85 -15.43 -13.90
CA PRO A 154 17.86 -15.20 -14.97
C PRO A 154 16.42 -15.50 -14.56
N CYS A 155 16.19 -16.03 -13.35
CA CYS A 155 14.88 -16.40 -12.82
C CYS A 155 14.19 -15.26 -12.04
N THR A 156 14.63 -14.03 -12.30
CA THR A 156 14.18 -12.76 -11.68
C THR A 156 14.35 -11.65 -12.71
N ASP A 157 13.91 -10.45 -12.38
CA ASP A 157 14.13 -9.26 -13.21
C ASP A 157 15.64 -8.96 -13.38
N PRO A 158 16.11 -8.59 -14.59
CA PRO A 158 17.52 -8.30 -14.86
C PRO A 158 18.15 -7.21 -13.99
N HIS A 159 17.36 -6.26 -13.47
CA HIS A 159 17.82 -5.20 -12.59
C HIS A 159 17.92 -5.67 -11.12
N TYR A 160 17.24 -6.76 -10.75
CA TYR A 160 17.13 -7.26 -9.39
C TYR A 160 17.76 -8.66 -9.27
N GLN A 161 19.09 -8.69 -9.29
CA GLN A 161 19.89 -9.91 -9.24
C GLN A 161 20.24 -10.35 -7.81
N GLY A 162 19.87 -9.57 -6.80
CA GLY A 162 20.16 -9.85 -5.39
C GLY A 162 19.19 -10.84 -4.75
N ALA A 163 19.65 -11.51 -3.69
CA ALA A 163 18.84 -12.45 -2.93
C ALA A 163 17.63 -11.81 -2.21
N GLY A 164 17.78 -10.55 -1.78
CA GLY A 164 16.78 -9.84 -0.99
C GLY A 164 15.46 -9.62 -1.73
N ASP A 165 15.53 -9.32 -3.04
CA ASP A 165 14.37 -8.99 -3.87
C ASP A 165 13.88 -10.17 -4.72
N TYR A 166 14.59 -11.31 -4.63
CA TYR A 166 14.36 -12.46 -5.50
C TYR A 166 12.95 -13.03 -5.40
N PHE A 167 12.36 -13.03 -4.20
CA PHE A 167 11.00 -13.51 -3.99
C PHE A 167 9.96 -12.64 -4.71
N TYR A 168 10.24 -11.34 -4.82
CA TYR A 168 9.31 -10.35 -5.33
C TYR A 168 9.28 -10.37 -6.85
N PHE A 169 10.42 -10.64 -7.51
CA PHE A 169 10.51 -10.78 -8.97
C PHE A 169 10.58 -12.23 -9.45
N TRP A 170 10.18 -13.17 -8.60
CA TRP A 170 10.23 -14.61 -8.87
C TRP A 170 9.60 -15.00 -10.21
N ASN A 171 10.42 -15.53 -11.11
CA ASN A 171 9.96 -16.03 -12.41
C ASN A 171 10.77 -17.25 -12.88
N PRO A 172 10.38 -18.48 -12.50
CA PRO A 172 11.11 -19.68 -12.87
C PRO A 172 10.92 -20.06 -14.35
N THR A 173 10.03 -19.37 -15.07
CA THR A 173 9.77 -19.58 -16.50
C THR A 173 10.51 -18.60 -17.40
N ALA A 174 11.20 -17.61 -16.81
CA ALA A 174 11.98 -16.63 -17.53
C ALA A 174 13.07 -17.29 -18.39
N ARG A 175 13.35 -16.68 -19.54
CA ARG A 175 14.32 -17.20 -20.50
C ARG A 175 15.70 -17.33 -19.86
N GLY A 176 16.28 -18.53 -19.93
CA GLY A 176 17.60 -18.82 -19.37
C GLY A 176 17.57 -19.30 -17.92
N CYS A 177 16.41 -19.27 -17.26
CA CYS A 177 16.23 -19.87 -15.95
C CYS A 177 16.48 -21.39 -16.00
N ARG A 178 17.33 -21.89 -15.10
CA ARG A 178 17.72 -23.31 -15.02
C ARG A 178 16.91 -24.12 -14.03
N LEU A 179 16.00 -23.47 -13.31
CA LEU A 179 15.13 -24.13 -12.35
C LEU A 179 14.19 -25.09 -13.08
N GLN A 180 13.93 -26.24 -12.47
CA GLN A 180 13.11 -27.30 -13.04
C GLN A 180 11.86 -27.55 -12.20
N LYS A 181 10.72 -27.71 -12.87
CA LYS A 181 9.46 -28.12 -12.26
C LYS A 181 9.62 -29.44 -11.51
N GLU A 182 8.97 -29.57 -10.35
CA GLU A 182 9.07 -30.67 -9.36
C GLU A 182 10.45 -30.87 -8.70
N ARG A 183 11.53 -30.30 -9.26
CA ARG A 183 12.85 -30.30 -8.62
C ARG A 183 13.02 -29.09 -7.71
N ASP A 184 12.80 -27.90 -8.26
CA ASP A 184 13.12 -26.61 -7.62
C ASP A 184 11.88 -25.75 -7.34
N TYR A 185 10.79 -25.97 -8.08
CA TYR A 185 9.51 -25.30 -7.89
C TYR A 185 8.33 -26.22 -8.19
N PHE A 186 7.17 -25.87 -7.64
CA PHE A 186 5.89 -26.50 -7.94
C PHE A 186 5.05 -25.60 -8.83
N GLU A 187 4.30 -26.21 -9.74
CA GLU A 187 3.17 -25.55 -10.39
C GLU A 187 1.92 -25.86 -9.59
N ILE A 188 1.24 -24.81 -9.15
CA ILE A 188 0.04 -24.85 -8.32
C ILE A 188 -1.10 -24.30 -9.17
N THR A 189 -2.29 -24.87 -9.01
CA THR A 189 -3.52 -24.31 -9.58
C THR A 189 -4.46 -24.00 -8.44
N ALA A 190 -4.79 -22.73 -8.24
CA ALA A 190 -5.79 -22.32 -7.27
C ALA A 190 -7.18 -22.33 -7.88
N ASP A 191 -8.16 -22.67 -7.06
CA ASP A 191 -9.57 -22.42 -7.35
C ASP A 191 -9.86 -20.93 -7.13
N VAL A 192 -10.53 -20.34 -8.12
CA VAL A 192 -10.86 -18.93 -8.16
C VAL A 192 -12.36 -18.79 -8.02
N LYS A 193 -12.78 -18.12 -6.95
CA LYS A 193 -14.17 -17.70 -6.79
C LYS A 193 -14.24 -16.19 -6.91
N ARG A 194 -14.76 -15.73 -8.05
CA ARG A 194 -15.02 -14.31 -8.30
C ARG A 194 -15.95 -13.75 -7.23
N LEU A 195 -15.54 -12.65 -6.60
CA LEU A 195 -16.44 -11.87 -5.76
C LEU A 195 -17.31 -11.01 -6.69
N PRO A 196 -18.62 -10.92 -6.45
CA PRO A 196 -19.45 -9.95 -7.16
C PRO A 196 -18.87 -8.53 -7.06
N ASP A 197 -18.99 -7.76 -8.14
CA ASP A 197 -18.68 -6.33 -8.11
C ASP A 197 -19.51 -5.68 -6.99
N ALA A 198 -18.87 -4.87 -6.16
CA ALA A 198 -19.59 -4.01 -5.24
C ALA A 198 -20.62 -3.16 -6.02
N PRO A 199 -21.83 -2.93 -5.48
CA PRO A 199 -22.83 -2.07 -6.11
C PRO A 199 -22.23 -0.69 -6.37
N GLN A 200 -22.65 0.03 -7.40
CA GLN A 200 -22.04 1.35 -7.69
C GLN A 200 -22.20 2.31 -6.51
N THR A 201 -21.13 2.53 -5.74
CA THR A 201 -21.09 3.49 -4.62
C THR A 201 -20.22 4.70 -4.97
N PHE A 202 -20.41 5.75 -4.18
CA PHE A 202 -19.75 7.03 -4.34
C PHE A 202 -18.91 7.33 -3.10
N PRO A 203 -17.80 8.06 -3.26
CA PRO A 203 -17.16 8.69 -2.11
C PRO A 203 -18.16 9.60 -1.39
N ASP A 204 -18.16 9.59 -0.06
CA ASP A 204 -18.97 10.54 0.71
C ASP A 204 -18.25 11.89 0.78
N TYR A 205 -18.26 12.61 -0.34
CA TYR A 205 -17.54 13.87 -0.48
C TYR A 205 -18.00 14.95 0.52
N SER A 206 -19.26 14.90 0.98
CA SER A 206 -19.74 15.78 2.05
C SER A 206 -18.98 15.57 3.36
N ARG A 207 -18.67 14.33 3.71
CA ARG A 207 -17.97 13.97 4.95
C ARG A 207 -16.46 14.21 4.88
N LEU A 208 -15.91 14.53 3.71
CA LEU A 208 -14.52 14.99 3.58
C LEU A 208 -14.31 16.40 4.15
N ILE A 209 -15.37 17.20 4.28
CA ILE A 209 -15.30 18.53 4.88
C ILE A 209 -15.09 18.36 6.38
N ASP A 210 -13.97 18.86 6.88
CA ASP A 210 -13.61 18.77 8.29
C ASP A 210 -14.44 19.73 9.16
N LYS A 211 -14.20 19.68 10.47
CA LYS A 211 -14.88 20.53 11.46
C LYS A 211 -14.67 22.05 11.25
N ASN A 212 -13.65 22.44 10.48
CA ASN A 212 -13.35 23.83 10.16
C ASN A 212 -14.01 24.29 8.86
N GLY A 213 -14.75 23.41 8.18
CA GLY A 213 -15.31 23.70 6.86
C GLY A 213 -14.26 23.61 5.74
N GLU A 214 -13.19 22.84 5.95
CA GLU A 214 -12.08 22.70 5.01
C GLU A 214 -11.97 21.26 4.47
N ILE A 215 -11.47 21.10 3.25
CA ILE A 215 -10.97 19.81 2.74
C ILE A 215 -9.45 19.92 2.61
N THR A 216 -8.73 19.11 3.36
CA THR A 216 -7.26 19.03 3.31
C THR A 216 -6.84 17.80 2.51
N ILE A 217 -5.99 18.00 1.50
CA ILE A 217 -5.45 16.95 0.64
C ILE A 217 -3.93 16.95 0.79
N HIS A 218 -3.33 15.86 1.22
CA HIS A 218 -1.88 15.71 1.25
C HIS A 218 -1.48 14.80 0.11
N VAL A 219 -0.63 15.28 -0.79
CA VAL A 219 -0.07 14.50 -1.90
C VAL A 219 1.42 14.34 -1.65
N LEU A 220 1.87 13.11 -1.53
CA LEU A 220 3.25 12.76 -1.24
C LEU A 220 3.85 12.05 -2.45
N MET A 221 4.62 12.81 -3.22
CA MET A 221 5.34 12.32 -4.39
C MET A 221 6.73 11.84 -3.96
N GLY A 222 6.97 10.55 -4.11
CA GLY A 222 8.22 9.91 -3.73
C GLY A 222 9.25 9.89 -4.85
N LYS A 223 10.45 10.37 -4.54
CA LYS A 223 11.62 10.30 -5.43
C LYS A 223 12.19 8.89 -5.49
N ASN A 224 12.59 8.48 -6.69
CA ASN A 224 13.34 7.25 -6.94
C ASN A 224 14.82 7.41 -6.58
N GLU A 225 15.43 8.51 -7.03
CA GLU A 225 16.87 8.72 -6.97
C GLU A 225 17.24 9.79 -5.94
N ASP A 226 18.05 9.39 -4.97
CA ASP A 226 18.46 10.24 -3.86
C ASP A 226 19.47 11.32 -4.24
N LYS A 227 20.18 11.14 -5.37
CA LYS A 227 21.21 12.06 -5.91
C LYS A 227 20.63 13.17 -6.78
N THR A 228 19.39 13.04 -7.22
CA THR A 228 18.76 14.11 -7.99
C THR A 228 18.41 15.28 -7.08
N THR A 229 18.44 16.49 -7.64
CA THR A 229 18.04 17.67 -6.89
C THR A 229 16.65 17.52 -6.28
N ARG A 230 16.52 18.05 -5.08
CA ARG A 230 15.29 18.14 -4.29
C ARG A 230 14.23 19.04 -4.94
N LYS A 231 14.61 19.88 -5.91
CA LYS A 231 13.68 20.78 -6.61
C LYS A 231 13.09 20.05 -7.82
N PRO A 232 11.78 19.75 -7.85
CA PRO A 232 11.19 18.95 -8.92
C PRO A 232 11.37 19.60 -10.30
N VAL A 233 11.42 20.93 -10.37
CA VAL A 233 11.63 21.68 -11.62
C VAL A 233 12.93 21.27 -12.33
N PHE A 234 13.99 21.01 -11.58
CA PHE A 234 15.32 20.67 -12.10
C PHE A 234 15.68 19.20 -11.94
N SER A 235 14.78 18.41 -11.35
CA SER A 235 15.02 17.01 -11.09
C SER A 235 14.78 16.19 -12.36
N PHE A 236 15.69 15.25 -12.60
CA PHE A 236 15.58 14.21 -13.63
C PHE A 236 14.97 12.92 -13.10
N ASP A 237 14.56 12.91 -11.82
CA ASP A 237 13.86 11.78 -11.22
C ASP A 237 12.56 11.47 -11.97
N ASP A 238 12.21 10.19 -12.07
CA ASP A 238 11.01 9.72 -12.76
C ASP A 238 9.71 10.33 -12.23
N SER A 239 9.69 10.77 -10.96
CA SER A 239 8.54 11.41 -10.33
C SER A 239 8.46 12.92 -10.59
N ALA A 240 9.52 13.55 -11.09
CA ALA A 240 9.56 15.00 -11.35
C ALA A 240 8.59 15.46 -12.46
N PRO A 241 8.45 14.76 -13.61
CA PRO A 241 7.44 15.09 -14.61
C PRO A 241 6.02 15.04 -14.05
N THR A 242 5.73 14.02 -13.24
CA THR A 242 4.46 13.86 -12.53
C THR A 242 4.18 15.05 -11.62
N PHE A 243 5.19 15.51 -10.86
CA PHE A 243 5.09 16.71 -10.05
C PHE A 243 4.70 17.94 -10.87
N LYS A 244 5.44 18.21 -11.95
CA LYS A 244 5.22 19.37 -12.83
C LYS A 244 3.83 19.36 -13.45
N GLN A 245 3.33 18.20 -13.87
CA GLN A 245 1.99 18.07 -14.46
C GLN A 245 0.88 18.40 -13.46
N TYR A 246 0.98 17.88 -12.23
CA TYR A 246 -0.02 18.17 -11.20
C TYR A 246 0.06 19.62 -10.73
N ASP A 247 1.26 20.18 -10.58
CA ASP A 247 1.51 21.61 -10.29
C ASP A 247 0.83 22.52 -11.34
N ALA A 248 1.06 22.25 -12.63
CA ALA A 248 0.45 22.98 -13.73
C ALA A 248 -1.09 22.90 -13.73
N LEU A 249 -1.67 21.75 -13.36
CA LEU A 249 -3.11 21.62 -13.19
C LEU A 249 -3.62 22.53 -12.06
N LEU A 250 -2.98 22.50 -10.88
CA LEU A 250 -3.42 23.30 -9.75
C LEU A 250 -3.39 24.80 -10.06
N LYS A 251 -2.34 25.24 -10.78
CA LYS A 251 -2.26 26.60 -11.34
C LYS A 251 -3.41 26.89 -12.31
N LYS A 252 -3.71 25.97 -13.25
CA LYS A 252 -4.84 26.09 -14.19
C LYS A 252 -6.20 26.17 -13.48
N GLU A 253 -6.37 25.42 -12.39
CA GLU A 253 -7.56 25.45 -11.53
C GLU A 253 -7.60 26.67 -10.59
N LYS A 254 -6.65 27.61 -10.72
CA LYS A 254 -6.55 28.89 -10.01
C LYS A 254 -6.38 28.72 -8.50
N PHE A 255 -5.61 27.73 -8.06
CA PHE A 255 -5.13 27.69 -6.69
C PHE A 255 -4.06 28.77 -6.49
N SER A 256 -4.07 29.41 -5.31
CA SER A 256 -2.91 30.19 -4.87
C SER A 256 -1.87 29.23 -4.31
N ALA A 257 -0.60 29.41 -4.68
CA ALA A 257 0.49 28.54 -4.26
C ALA A 257 1.46 29.24 -3.31
N LYS A 258 2.10 28.47 -2.43
CA LYS A 258 3.19 28.90 -1.56
C LYS A 258 4.18 27.76 -1.38
N THR A 259 5.43 27.98 -1.76
CA THR A 259 6.53 27.07 -1.41
C THR A 259 6.95 27.30 0.04
N LEU A 260 7.05 26.23 0.83
CA LEU A 260 7.49 26.32 2.22
C LEU A 260 9.02 26.48 2.28
N SER A 261 9.46 27.39 3.13
CA SER A 261 10.88 27.56 3.43
C SER A 261 11.41 26.40 4.29
N LYS A 262 12.74 26.21 4.26
CA LYS A 262 13.43 25.25 5.12
C LYS A 262 13.04 25.37 6.61
N ASN A 263 12.93 26.59 7.12
CA ASN A 263 12.58 26.84 8.52
C ASN A 263 11.13 26.45 8.83
N GLU A 264 10.21 26.66 7.90
CA GLU A 264 8.81 26.23 8.07
C GLU A 264 8.71 24.71 8.10
N ILE A 265 9.39 24.01 7.17
CA ILE A 265 9.44 22.54 7.16
C ILE A 265 10.04 22.02 8.46
N LEU A 266 11.19 22.55 8.89
CA LEU A 266 11.81 22.16 10.15
C LEU A 266 10.91 22.46 11.35
N HIS A 267 10.19 23.59 11.36
CA HIS A 267 9.28 23.92 12.46
C HIS A 267 8.11 22.94 12.56
N MET A 268 7.57 22.50 11.41
CA MET A 268 6.55 21.45 11.38
C MET A 268 7.09 20.14 11.96
N MET A 269 8.31 19.76 11.57
CA MET A 269 8.96 18.52 11.97
C MET A 269 9.55 18.53 13.39
N ALA A 270 9.83 19.72 13.94
CA ALA A 270 10.48 19.92 15.25
C ALA A 270 9.58 19.50 16.44
N VAL A 271 8.31 19.19 16.19
CA VAL A 271 7.40 18.65 17.20
C VAL A 271 7.65 17.14 17.37
N GLN A 272 8.79 16.79 17.95
CA GLN A 272 9.05 15.43 18.44
C GLN A 272 8.88 15.43 19.97
N PRO A 273 8.07 14.52 20.55
CA PRO A 273 7.71 14.53 21.98
C PRO A 273 8.86 14.44 23.00
N GLU A 274 10.10 14.18 22.56
CA GLU A 274 11.21 13.81 23.44
C GLU A 274 12.44 14.71 23.37
N GLY A 275 12.39 15.85 22.67
CA GLY A 275 13.54 16.78 22.63
C GLY A 275 14.79 16.23 21.93
N LYS A 276 14.67 15.15 21.15
CA LYS A 276 15.71 14.72 20.21
C LYS A 276 15.64 15.62 18.98
N GLU A 277 16.64 16.47 18.76
CA GLU A 277 16.81 17.14 17.48
C GLU A 277 17.08 16.07 16.41
N VAL A 278 16.05 15.75 15.62
CA VAL A 278 16.24 14.91 14.44
C VAL A 278 16.71 15.83 13.32
N TYR A 279 18.01 15.78 13.03
CA TYR A 279 18.58 16.50 11.90
C TYR A 279 18.38 15.68 10.63
N TYR A 280 17.39 16.07 9.83
CA TYR A 280 17.22 15.53 8.49
C TYR A 280 18.19 16.21 7.54
N LYS A 281 19.05 15.42 6.91
CA LYS A 281 20.07 15.95 5.97
C LYS A 281 19.40 16.42 4.69
N LYS A 282 18.38 15.69 4.24
CA LYS A 282 17.66 15.97 3.00
C LYS A 282 16.21 16.33 3.31
N LEU A 283 15.91 17.63 3.35
CA LEU A 283 14.53 18.10 3.48
C LEU A 283 13.79 18.00 2.14
N PRO A 284 12.49 17.69 2.17
CA PRO A 284 11.66 17.65 0.98
C PRO A 284 11.43 19.05 0.40
N TYR A 285 10.99 19.10 -0.85
CA TYR A 285 10.34 20.27 -1.43
C TYR A 285 8.84 20.20 -1.16
N ILE A 286 8.28 21.25 -0.57
CA ILE A 286 6.85 21.30 -0.22
C ILE A 286 6.23 22.57 -0.77
N ARG A 287 5.15 22.40 -1.52
CA ARG A 287 4.31 23.48 -2.01
C ARG A 287 2.89 23.31 -1.48
N GLU A 288 2.36 24.35 -0.85
CA GLU A 288 0.98 24.40 -0.37
C GLU A 288 0.13 25.20 -1.35
N TYR A 289 -1.07 24.69 -1.61
CA TYR A 289 -2.05 25.27 -2.50
C TYR A 289 -3.35 25.51 -1.75
N GLU A 290 -3.99 26.63 -2.01
CA GLU A 290 -5.29 26.94 -1.43
C GLU A 290 -6.26 27.51 -2.47
N LYS A 291 -7.55 27.15 -2.31
CA LYS A 291 -8.66 27.73 -3.07
C LYS A 291 -9.95 27.59 -2.30
N THR A 292 -10.89 28.52 -2.47
CA THR A 292 -12.28 28.33 -2.05
C THR A 292 -13.13 27.92 -3.25
N GLU A 293 -13.84 26.81 -3.13
CA GLU A 293 -14.70 26.25 -4.18
C GLU A 293 -16.03 25.82 -3.55
N GLY A 294 -17.17 26.23 -4.12
CA GLY A 294 -18.49 25.88 -3.57
C GLY A 294 -18.71 26.33 -2.12
N GLY A 295 -18.01 27.36 -1.64
CA GLY A 295 -18.05 27.83 -0.26
C GLY A 295 -17.18 27.04 0.73
N VAL A 296 -16.42 26.05 0.26
CA VAL A 296 -15.52 25.20 1.06
C VAL A 296 -14.08 25.58 0.74
N LYS A 297 -13.22 25.70 1.76
CA LYS A 297 -11.78 25.91 1.55
C LYS A 297 -11.09 24.58 1.26
N VAL A 298 -10.43 24.46 0.12
CA VAL A 298 -9.61 23.31 -0.26
C VAL A 298 -8.14 23.69 -0.08
N LYS A 299 -7.41 22.89 0.70
CA LYS A 299 -5.96 23.03 0.90
C LYS A 299 -5.27 21.78 0.38
N ILE A 300 -4.20 21.95 -0.39
CA ILE A 300 -3.39 20.84 -0.89
C ILE A 300 -1.95 21.05 -0.44
N ARG A 301 -1.40 20.11 0.34
CA ARG A 301 0.02 20.06 0.65
C ARG A 301 0.68 19.09 -0.31
N TYR A 302 1.56 19.58 -1.18
CA TYR A 302 2.25 18.79 -2.17
C TYR A 302 3.72 18.60 -1.79
N PHE A 303 4.05 17.38 -1.36
CA PHE A 303 5.39 16.96 -0.97
C PHE A 303 6.11 16.31 -2.16
N TYR A 304 7.39 16.60 -2.31
CA TYR A 304 8.33 15.94 -3.20
C TYR A 304 9.65 15.66 -2.46
N GLY A 305 10.01 14.39 -2.30
CA GLY A 305 11.16 14.01 -1.50
C GLY A 305 11.47 12.53 -1.51
N ASN A 306 12.59 12.15 -0.88
CA ASN A 306 13.05 10.76 -0.83
C ASN A 306 12.09 9.87 -0.03
N VAL A 307 11.88 8.65 -0.52
CA VAL A 307 11.01 7.64 0.14
C VAL A 307 11.72 6.39 0.60
N SER A 308 12.89 6.10 0.03
CA SER A 308 13.65 4.90 0.35
C SER A 308 14.06 4.93 1.82
N ALA A 309 13.70 3.89 2.57
CA ALA A 309 14.15 3.71 3.95
C ALA A 309 15.69 3.68 4.09
N ALA A 310 16.42 3.39 3.00
CA ALA A 310 17.87 3.47 2.97
C ALA A 310 18.40 4.92 2.85
N ASP A 311 17.58 5.87 2.40
CA ASP A 311 18.00 7.20 1.92
C ASP A 311 17.33 8.38 2.67
N ASP A 312 17.33 8.33 4.02
CA ASP A 312 16.81 9.38 4.91
C ASP A 312 15.28 9.60 4.71
N SER A 313 14.48 8.52 4.84
CA SER A 313 13.01 8.56 4.65
C SER A 313 12.25 9.23 5.79
N GLY A 314 12.91 9.67 6.85
CA GLY A 314 12.24 10.23 8.03
C GLY A 314 11.33 11.44 7.74
N PRO A 315 11.68 12.36 6.81
CA PRO A 315 10.72 13.37 6.38
C PRO A 315 9.48 12.79 5.70
N MET A 316 9.63 11.78 4.83
CA MET A 316 8.47 11.11 4.23
C MET A 316 7.61 10.47 5.32
N HIS A 317 8.19 9.71 6.26
CA HIS A 317 7.44 9.10 7.36
C HIS A 317 6.68 10.14 8.18
N PHE A 318 7.31 11.29 8.47
CA PHE A 318 6.68 12.39 9.19
C PHE A 318 5.47 12.95 8.43
N PHE A 319 5.65 13.33 7.17
CA PHE A 319 4.58 13.92 6.38
C PHE A 319 3.47 12.92 6.06
N TRP A 320 3.79 11.63 5.95
CA TRP A 320 2.80 10.58 5.78
C TRP A 320 1.98 10.38 7.05
N LYS A 321 2.62 10.34 8.23
CA LYS A 321 1.92 10.29 9.52
C LYS A 321 1.00 11.51 9.70
N ASP A 322 1.51 12.71 9.44
CA ASP A 322 0.73 13.96 9.45
C ASP A 322 -0.47 13.90 8.48
N ALA A 323 -0.29 13.37 7.27
CA ALA A 323 -1.40 13.18 6.32
C ALA A 323 -2.47 12.22 6.86
N ILE A 324 -2.07 11.09 7.41
CA ILE A 324 -2.97 10.07 7.97
C ILE A 324 -3.77 10.64 9.16
N GLU A 325 -3.16 11.46 10.00
CA GLU A 325 -3.79 12.06 11.18
C GLU A 325 -4.68 13.26 10.86
N HIS A 326 -4.34 14.04 9.83
CA HIS A 326 -4.89 15.40 9.66
C HIS A 326 -5.50 15.69 8.28
N ALA A 327 -5.21 14.91 7.24
CA ALA A 327 -5.79 15.12 5.92
C ALA A 327 -7.18 14.50 5.79
N SER A 328 -8.06 15.12 5.00
CA SER A 328 -9.30 14.49 4.52
C SER A 328 -8.98 13.45 3.46
N VAL A 329 -7.97 13.73 2.63
CA VAL A 329 -7.46 12.84 1.60
C VAL A 329 -5.95 12.77 1.70
N ALA A 330 -5.39 11.57 1.81
CA ALA A 330 -3.95 11.32 1.79
C ALA A 330 -3.62 10.52 0.55
N ILE A 331 -2.75 11.03 -0.32
CA ILE A 331 -2.33 10.37 -1.55
C ILE A 331 -0.82 10.17 -1.47
N TYR A 332 -0.39 8.92 -1.47
CA TYR A 332 0.98 8.55 -1.69
C TYR A 332 1.16 8.12 -3.14
N SER A 333 2.21 8.61 -3.78
CA SER A 333 2.63 8.21 -5.12
C SER A 333 4.15 8.04 -5.13
N GLY A 334 4.63 6.80 -5.08
CA GLY A 334 6.07 6.53 -5.07
C GLY A 334 6.41 5.05 -4.89
N HIS A 335 7.68 4.76 -4.66
CA HIS A 335 8.17 3.40 -4.43
C HIS A 335 7.69 2.82 -3.11
N SER A 336 6.98 1.70 -3.16
CA SER A 336 6.61 0.97 -1.94
C SER A 336 7.81 0.38 -1.20
N GLY A 337 8.96 0.19 -1.85
CA GLY A 337 10.13 -0.43 -1.23
C GLY A 337 9.80 -1.81 -0.67
N LEU A 338 9.07 -2.63 -1.45
CA LEU A 338 8.56 -3.94 -1.04
C LEU A 338 7.65 -3.89 0.20
N GLY A 339 6.94 -2.76 0.37
CA GLY A 339 6.08 -2.52 1.53
C GLY A 339 6.82 -1.90 2.72
N TRP A 340 8.13 -1.70 2.67
CA TRP A 340 8.87 -1.17 3.81
C TRP A 340 8.66 0.34 3.98
N ASN A 341 8.65 1.10 2.89
CA ASN A 341 8.69 2.58 2.95
C ASN A 341 7.48 3.25 3.65
N LEU A 342 6.35 2.55 3.77
CA LEU A 342 5.16 3.01 4.48
C LEU A 342 4.61 1.95 5.43
N LYS A 343 5.47 1.09 5.98
CA LYS A 343 5.01 0.10 6.96
C LYS A 343 4.59 0.83 8.26
N PRO A 344 3.31 0.75 8.70
CA PRO A 344 2.85 1.49 9.87
C PRO A 344 3.68 1.25 11.13
N GLU A 345 4.06 0.00 11.38
CA GLU A 345 4.80 -0.40 12.58
C GLU A 345 6.15 0.34 12.65
N MET A 346 6.86 0.45 11.52
CA MET A 346 8.13 1.17 11.46
C MET A 346 7.95 2.66 11.68
N ILE A 347 6.94 3.27 11.07
CA ILE A 347 6.63 4.69 11.26
C ILE A 347 6.31 4.96 12.73
N GLN A 348 5.62 4.03 13.40
CA GLN A 348 5.31 4.15 14.83
C GLN A 348 6.53 3.94 15.73
N GLU A 349 7.45 3.04 15.36
CA GLU A 349 8.73 2.89 16.05
C GLU A 349 9.57 4.16 15.95
N GLU A 350 9.55 4.84 14.80
CA GLU A 350 10.32 6.06 14.56
C GLU A 350 9.68 7.32 15.16
N LEU A 351 8.36 7.49 14.99
CA LEU A 351 7.66 8.76 15.23
C LEU A 351 6.56 8.66 16.30
N GLY A 352 6.41 7.50 16.94
CA GLY A 352 5.34 7.22 17.88
C GLY A 352 4.01 6.86 17.22
N GLU A 353 3.03 6.49 18.04
CA GLU A 353 1.72 6.04 17.55
C GLU A 353 1.01 7.06 16.65
N PHE A 354 0.26 6.54 15.69
CA PHE A 354 -0.71 7.33 14.93
C PHE A 354 -1.82 7.85 15.85
N ASN A 355 -2.20 9.11 15.70
CA ASN A 355 -3.32 9.76 16.38
C ASN A 355 -4.46 10.06 15.39
N VAL A 356 -4.96 9.00 14.74
CA VAL A 356 -6.05 9.10 13.75
C VAL A 356 -7.39 9.22 14.45
N ASP A 357 -8.24 10.14 14.00
CA ASP A 357 -9.65 10.21 14.38
C ASP A 357 -10.42 9.06 13.71
N PRO A 358 -10.91 8.04 14.46
CA PRO A 358 -11.60 6.90 13.88
C PRO A 358 -12.98 7.27 13.30
N TYR A 359 -13.54 8.44 13.61
CA TYR A 359 -14.87 8.88 13.17
C TYR A 359 -14.83 9.80 11.95
N ARG A 360 -13.67 10.41 11.67
CA ARG A 360 -13.47 11.24 10.48
C ARG A 360 -13.49 10.36 9.23
N TYR A 361 -14.32 10.71 8.26
CA TYR A 361 -14.26 10.08 6.94
C TYR A 361 -12.99 10.54 6.21
N GLN A 362 -12.21 9.58 5.71
CA GLN A 362 -10.99 9.85 4.95
C GLN A 362 -10.89 8.94 3.73
N ILE A 363 -10.16 9.40 2.73
CA ILE A 363 -9.75 8.60 1.58
C ILE A 363 -8.23 8.54 1.57
N TRP A 364 -7.67 7.33 1.59
CA TRP A 364 -6.23 7.10 1.47
C TRP A 364 -5.96 6.44 0.12
N VAL A 365 -5.07 7.03 -0.66
CA VAL A 365 -4.68 6.53 -1.98
C VAL A 365 -3.23 6.14 -1.92
N LEU A 366 -2.95 4.89 -2.21
CA LEU A 366 -1.63 4.28 -2.11
C LEU A 366 -1.23 3.86 -3.52
N ASP A 367 -0.68 4.82 -4.26
CA ASP A 367 -0.22 4.62 -5.63
C ASP A 367 1.26 4.24 -5.63
N GLY A 368 1.53 2.98 -5.95
CA GLY A 368 2.88 2.42 -5.94
C GLY A 368 2.82 0.92 -6.18
N CYS A 369 3.99 0.31 -6.38
CA CYS A 369 4.05 -1.12 -6.69
C CYS A 369 3.47 -1.97 -5.54
N SER A 370 2.47 -2.79 -5.87
CA SER A 370 1.90 -3.80 -4.96
C SER A 370 1.36 -3.27 -3.62
N THR A 371 0.92 -2.00 -3.56
CA THR A 371 0.38 -1.40 -2.32
C THR A 371 -0.88 -2.11 -1.81
N TYR A 372 -1.63 -2.79 -2.68
CA TYR A 372 -2.75 -3.65 -2.31
C TYR A 372 -2.33 -4.79 -1.39
N THR A 373 -1.16 -5.40 -1.67
CA THR A 373 -0.57 -6.44 -0.84
C THR A 373 -0.08 -5.89 0.49
N TYR A 374 0.65 -4.77 0.45
CA TYR A 374 1.47 -4.32 1.57
C TYR A 374 0.74 -3.49 2.61
N TYR A 375 -0.15 -2.60 2.17
CA TYR A 375 -0.54 -1.47 3.01
C TYR A 375 -2.01 -1.50 3.41
N GLN A 376 -2.86 -2.15 2.62
CA GLN A 376 -4.30 -2.05 2.84
C GLN A 376 -4.75 -2.49 4.24
N GLN A 377 -4.39 -3.70 4.67
CA GLN A 377 -4.81 -4.21 5.98
C GLN A 377 -4.14 -3.51 7.16
N PRO A 378 -2.80 -3.31 7.17
CA PRO A 378 -2.14 -2.58 8.26
C PRO A 378 -2.75 -1.19 8.50
N TYR A 379 -3.09 -0.44 7.45
CA TYR A 379 -3.70 0.88 7.60
C TYR A 379 -5.15 0.85 8.09
N PHE A 380 -5.95 -0.15 7.70
CA PHE A 380 -7.25 -0.36 8.34
C PHE A 380 -7.10 -0.65 9.83
N GLN A 381 -6.11 -1.44 10.22
CA GLN A 381 -5.82 -1.76 11.63
C GLN A 381 -5.38 -0.53 12.42
N VAL A 382 -4.54 0.35 11.84
CA VAL A 382 -4.15 1.63 12.45
C VAL A 382 -5.41 2.43 12.83
N LYS A 383 -6.36 2.61 11.92
CA LYS A 383 -7.58 3.37 12.21
C LYS A 383 -8.50 2.64 13.20
N ALA A 384 -8.67 1.32 13.04
CA ALA A 384 -9.49 0.50 13.92
C ALA A 384 -8.98 0.48 15.37
N SER A 385 -7.66 0.56 15.57
CA SER A 385 -7.03 0.53 16.89
C SER A 385 -7.44 1.70 17.79
N LYS A 386 -7.95 2.80 17.21
CA LYS A 386 -8.37 4.01 17.94
C LYS A 386 -9.84 4.03 18.34
N MET A 387 -10.60 2.99 17.97
CA MET A 387 -12.00 2.84 18.39
C MET A 387 -12.12 2.27 19.80
N THR A 388 -13.05 2.79 20.59
CA THR A 388 -13.37 2.23 21.91
C THR A 388 -14.20 0.95 21.77
N ASP A 389 -14.22 0.12 22.82
CA ASP A 389 -15.05 -1.09 22.82
C ASP A 389 -16.56 -0.78 22.69
N LYS A 390 -16.97 0.40 23.16
CA LYS A 390 -18.33 0.90 22.95
C LYS A 390 -18.61 1.16 21.47
N ASP A 391 -17.68 1.76 20.74
CA ASP A 391 -17.86 2.00 19.29
C ASP A 391 -17.96 0.69 18.51
N LYS A 392 -17.14 -0.30 18.90
CA LYS A 392 -17.18 -1.65 18.32
C LYS A 392 -18.53 -2.33 18.60
N LEU A 393 -19.11 -2.13 19.79
CA LEU A 393 -20.43 -2.64 20.17
C LEU A 393 -21.58 -1.91 19.46
N ASP A 394 -21.46 -0.60 19.28
CA ASP A 394 -22.41 0.26 18.54
C ASP A 394 -22.31 0.06 17.01
N ARG A 395 -21.48 -0.89 16.56
CA ARG A 395 -21.25 -1.28 15.16
C ARG A 395 -20.75 -0.12 14.29
N LEU A 396 -20.00 0.82 14.85
CA LEU A 396 -19.24 1.76 14.04
C LEU A 396 -18.06 1.00 13.42
N ASP A 397 -18.17 0.69 12.14
CA ASP A 397 -17.09 0.04 11.41
C ASP A 397 -16.03 1.07 11.03
N PRO A 398 -14.75 0.93 11.46
CA PRO A 398 -13.68 1.83 11.04
C PRO A 398 -13.52 1.90 9.52
N LYS A 399 -13.87 0.82 8.81
CA LYS A 399 -13.92 0.79 7.35
C LYS A 399 -14.98 1.74 6.78
N ALA A 400 -16.10 1.96 7.48
CA ALA A 400 -17.12 2.92 7.05
C ALA A 400 -16.65 4.39 7.06
N ASN A 401 -15.52 4.67 7.71
CA ASN A 401 -14.90 5.99 7.79
C ASN A 401 -13.55 6.07 7.06
N LEU A 402 -13.16 5.02 6.33
CA LEU A 402 -11.92 5.01 5.59
C LEU A 402 -12.08 4.22 4.30
N GLN A 403 -11.80 4.88 3.19
CA GLN A 403 -11.66 4.22 1.90
C GLN A 403 -10.18 4.19 1.52
N ILE A 404 -9.68 3.01 1.15
CA ILE A 404 -8.30 2.83 0.66
C ILE A 404 -8.35 2.47 -0.81
N ILE A 405 -7.69 3.27 -1.64
CA ILE A 405 -7.41 2.96 -3.05
C ILE A 405 -5.98 2.44 -3.13
N SER A 406 -5.78 1.27 -3.71
CA SER A 406 -4.46 0.64 -3.81
C SER A 406 -4.26 -0.08 -5.13
N ALA A 407 -3.00 -0.29 -5.49
CA ALA A 407 -2.55 -0.92 -6.73
C ALA A 407 -2.01 -2.32 -6.45
N ALA A 408 -2.44 -3.30 -7.24
CA ALA A 408 -1.97 -4.69 -7.08
C ALA A 408 -0.75 -5.02 -7.94
N LEU A 409 -0.52 -4.27 -9.02
CA LEU A 409 0.63 -4.46 -9.90
C LEU A 409 1.69 -3.39 -9.65
N GLU A 410 2.82 -3.57 -10.32
CA GLU A 410 3.85 -2.55 -10.42
C GLU A 410 3.35 -1.38 -11.27
N SER A 411 3.45 -0.16 -10.74
CA SER A 411 3.22 1.05 -11.54
C SER A 411 4.55 1.66 -11.95
N GLY A 412 4.68 1.99 -13.23
CA GLY A 412 5.72 2.90 -13.67
C GLY A 412 5.47 4.28 -13.05
N ILE A 413 6.43 4.81 -12.30
CA ILE A 413 6.36 6.09 -11.57
C ILE A 413 5.95 7.26 -12.51
N THR A 414 6.30 7.14 -13.78
CA THR A 414 6.03 8.12 -14.85
C THR A 414 4.54 8.29 -15.18
N TYR A 415 3.64 7.44 -14.67
CA TYR A 415 2.20 7.50 -14.93
C TYR A 415 1.34 7.91 -13.74
N ASN A 416 1.95 8.18 -12.58
CA ASN A 416 1.19 8.38 -11.34
C ASN A 416 0.55 9.77 -11.21
N ALA A 417 0.67 10.67 -12.20
CA ALA A 417 0.02 12.00 -12.17
C ALA A 417 -1.51 11.90 -12.20
N ALA A 418 -2.03 10.86 -12.84
CA ALA A 418 -3.47 10.68 -13.02
C ALA A 418 -4.20 10.53 -11.69
N THR A 419 -3.61 9.83 -10.73
CA THR A 419 -4.24 9.54 -9.44
C THR A 419 -4.57 10.80 -8.63
N PRO A 420 -3.61 11.66 -8.27
CA PRO A 420 -3.90 12.92 -7.56
C PRO A 420 -4.73 13.88 -8.42
N LEU A 421 -4.54 13.90 -9.74
CA LEU A 421 -5.33 14.70 -10.67
C LEU A 421 -6.82 14.33 -10.64
N GLU A 422 -7.16 13.05 -10.80
CA GLU A 422 -8.54 12.57 -10.84
C GLU A 422 -9.24 12.76 -9.51
N MET A 423 -8.54 12.48 -8.39
CA MET A 423 -9.11 12.70 -7.06
C MET A 423 -9.43 14.17 -6.80
N THR A 424 -8.48 15.07 -7.07
CA THR A 424 -8.67 16.51 -6.89
C THR A 424 -9.76 17.05 -7.81
N THR A 425 -9.78 16.62 -9.08
CA THR A 425 -10.81 17.01 -10.05
C THR A 425 -12.20 16.58 -9.60
N ALA A 426 -12.34 15.36 -9.09
CA ALA A 426 -13.62 14.85 -8.60
C ALA A 426 -14.15 15.61 -7.37
N ILE A 427 -13.25 15.97 -6.44
CA ILE A 427 -13.60 16.81 -5.28
C ILE A 427 -14.06 18.19 -5.74
N LEU A 428 -13.33 18.84 -6.65
CA LEU A 428 -13.71 20.15 -7.18
C LEU A 428 -15.05 20.10 -7.94
N ALA A 429 -15.29 19.05 -8.73
CA ALA A 429 -16.55 18.83 -9.43
C ALA A 429 -17.72 18.69 -8.43
N TYR A 430 -17.54 17.89 -7.38
CA TYR A 430 -18.52 17.78 -6.30
C TYR A 430 -18.81 19.14 -5.65
N LEU A 431 -17.78 19.93 -5.33
CA LEU A 431 -17.97 21.23 -4.69
C LEU A 431 -18.72 22.22 -5.59
N ARG A 432 -18.47 22.20 -6.90
CA ARG A 432 -19.13 23.08 -7.89
C ARG A 432 -20.57 22.70 -8.18
N HIS A 433 -20.81 21.42 -8.40
CA HIS A 433 -22.03 20.95 -9.07
C HIS A 433 -22.79 19.88 -8.29
N LYS A 434 -22.23 19.39 -7.17
CA LYS A 434 -22.71 18.19 -6.47
C LYS A 434 -22.81 16.96 -7.37
N ASP A 435 -22.03 16.98 -8.46
CA ASP A 435 -21.87 15.89 -9.40
C ASP A 435 -20.42 15.43 -9.34
N ALA A 436 -20.23 14.14 -9.09
CA ALA A 436 -18.91 13.55 -8.95
C ALA A 436 -18.94 12.07 -9.36
N PRO A 437 -17.83 11.55 -9.91
CA PRO A 437 -17.75 10.17 -10.33
C PRO A 437 -17.91 9.19 -9.16
N ASN A 438 -18.51 8.05 -9.43
CA ASN A 438 -18.50 6.88 -8.52
C ASN A 438 -17.10 6.25 -8.46
N TRP A 439 -16.89 5.31 -7.52
CA TRP A 439 -15.61 4.63 -7.35
C TRP A 439 -15.13 3.87 -8.59
N LYS A 440 -16.04 3.18 -9.29
CA LYS A 440 -15.70 2.45 -10.51
C LYS A 440 -15.15 3.37 -11.61
N THR A 441 -15.72 4.55 -11.74
CA THR A 441 -15.31 5.58 -12.70
C THR A 441 -13.96 6.18 -12.30
N LEU A 442 -13.78 6.50 -11.00
CA LEU A 442 -12.49 6.98 -10.49
C LEU A 442 -11.39 5.96 -10.67
N ALA A 443 -11.59 4.73 -10.18
CA ALA A 443 -10.61 3.65 -10.31
C ALA A 443 -10.24 3.39 -11.78
N GLY A 444 -11.22 3.38 -12.69
CA GLY A 444 -10.97 3.20 -14.12
C GLY A 444 -10.21 4.37 -14.78
N ARG A 445 -10.26 5.59 -14.23
CA ARG A 445 -9.45 6.73 -14.71
C ARG A 445 -8.07 6.77 -14.05
N MET A 446 -7.92 6.19 -12.86
CA MET A 446 -6.65 6.10 -12.14
C MET A 446 -5.80 4.92 -12.64
N SER A 447 -6.43 3.82 -13.07
CA SER A 447 -5.82 2.51 -13.34
C SER A 447 -4.95 2.42 -14.60
N HIS A 448 -4.07 3.38 -14.86
CA HIS A 448 -3.15 3.38 -15.99
C HIS A 448 -2.29 2.10 -15.99
N GLU A 449 -2.76 1.07 -16.70
CA GLU A 449 -2.19 -0.29 -16.78
C GLU A 449 -2.12 -1.09 -15.47
N ASN A 450 -2.53 -0.49 -14.34
CA ASN A 450 -2.54 -1.15 -13.05
C ASN A 450 -3.92 -1.75 -12.71
N LEU A 451 -3.94 -2.74 -11.83
CA LEU A 451 -5.16 -3.23 -11.22
C LEU A 451 -5.39 -2.45 -9.93
N ILE A 452 -6.43 -1.61 -9.91
CA ILE A 452 -6.75 -0.77 -8.75
C ILE A 452 -7.89 -1.41 -7.98
N ALA A 453 -7.74 -1.49 -6.66
CA ALA A 453 -8.80 -1.83 -5.74
C ALA A 453 -9.23 -0.61 -4.92
N VAL A 454 -10.52 -0.52 -4.62
CA VAL A 454 -11.07 0.37 -3.60
C VAL A 454 -11.70 -0.47 -2.51
N SER A 455 -11.17 -0.37 -1.29
CA SER A 455 -11.68 -1.10 -0.12
C SER A 455 -12.15 -0.12 0.95
N GLY A 456 -13.03 -0.60 1.83
CA GLY A 456 -13.62 0.18 2.92
C GLY A 456 -15.12 0.39 2.77
N ASP A 457 -15.65 0.31 1.54
CA ASP A 457 -17.10 0.40 1.27
C ASP A 457 -17.87 -0.89 1.54
N GLU A 458 -17.13 -1.94 1.87
CA GLU A 458 -17.57 -3.33 1.97
C GLU A 458 -18.70 -3.56 2.99
N MET A 459 -19.00 -2.56 3.82
CA MET A 459 -19.80 -2.66 5.04
C MET A 459 -20.77 -1.49 5.23
N ALA A 460 -20.90 -0.57 4.25
CA ALA A 460 -21.96 0.43 4.31
C ALA A 460 -23.29 -0.32 4.13
N PRO A 461 -24.18 -0.38 5.14
CA PRO A 461 -25.49 -1.01 4.96
C PRO A 461 -26.19 -0.29 3.82
N ASP A 462 -26.75 -1.06 2.88
CA ASP A 462 -27.46 -0.56 1.70
C ASP A 462 -28.29 0.67 2.05
N THR A 463 -27.79 1.86 1.70
CA THR A 463 -28.53 3.10 1.86
C THR A 463 -29.48 3.22 0.68
N VAL A 464 -30.52 2.40 0.70
CA VAL A 464 -31.71 2.70 -0.09
C VAL A 464 -32.30 3.99 0.50
N ASP A 465 -32.17 5.10 -0.24
CA ASP A 465 -32.69 6.45 0.04
C ASP A 465 -31.92 7.41 0.98
N GLY A 466 -30.63 7.20 1.24
CA GLY A 466 -29.81 8.23 1.91
C GLY A 466 -30.28 8.62 3.33
N ARG A 467 -31.13 7.80 3.96
CA ARG A 467 -31.50 7.93 5.38
C ARG A 467 -30.76 6.86 6.16
N TYR A 468 -29.83 7.28 7.00
CA TYR A 468 -29.33 6.44 8.08
C TYR A 468 -30.52 6.00 8.94
N ILE A 469 -30.93 4.73 8.84
CA ILE A 469 -31.90 4.17 9.79
C ILE A 469 -31.14 3.98 11.11
N ARG A 470 -31.05 5.04 11.91
CA ARG A 470 -30.81 4.90 13.34
C ARG A 470 -32.11 4.35 13.92
N ASN A 471 -32.09 3.08 14.35
CA ASN A 471 -33.07 2.57 15.29
C ASN A 471 -32.87 3.28 16.64
N ILE A 472 -33.36 4.52 16.73
CA ILE A 472 -33.65 5.17 18.00
C ILE A 472 -35.17 5.24 18.06
N GLU A 473 -35.76 4.48 18.97
CA GLU A 473 -37.14 4.69 19.40
C GLU A 473 -37.29 6.16 19.79
N MET A 474 -38.01 6.94 18.99
CA MET A 474 -38.53 8.22 19.42
C MET A 474 -40.05 8.20 19.40
N VAL A 475 -40.58 8.48 20.57
CA VAL A 475 -41.98 8.78 20.88
C VAL A 475 -42.51 9.89 19.94
N ALA A 476 -43.75 9.70 19.52
CA ALA A 476 -44.58 10.49 18.60
C ALA A 476 -44.87 11.96 19.06
N PRO A 477 -45.76 12.72 18.39
CA PRO A 477 -45.80 13.11 16.96
C PRO A 477 -45.99 14.64 16.79
N ILE A 478 -45.62 15.22 15.63
CA ILE A 478 -46.24 16.46 15.13
C ILE A 478 -46.41 16.37 13.61
N GLU A 479 -47.65 16.57 13.16
CA GLU A 479 -48.12 16.76 11.78
C GLU A 479 -48.66 18.22 11.64
N PRO A 480 -49.00 18.76 10.44
CA PRO A 480 -48.69 18.33 9.07
C PRO A 480 -48.33 19.47 8.06
N THR A 481 -47.83 19.03 6.89
CA THR A 481 -47.97 19.58 5.51
C THR A 481 -47.50 21.00 5.13
N LEU A 482 -46.61 21.05 4.13
CA LEU A 482 -46.83 21.86 2.92
C LEU A 482 -46.35 21.09 1.68
N ILE A 483 -47.26 20.83 0.75
CA ILE A 483 -47.01 20.16 -0.53
C ILE A 483 -46.58 21.23 -1.55
N VAL A 484 -45.41 21.08 -2.16
CA VAL A 484 -44.99 21.85 -3.35
C VAL A 484 -44.82 20.88 -4.52
N PRO A 485 -45.39 21.16 -5.71
CA PRO A 485 -45.30 20.26 -6.86
C PRO A 485 -43.88 20.27 -7.48
N PRO A 486 -43.46 19.18 -8.14
CA PRO A 486 -42.12 19.08 -8.71
C PRO A 486 -41.99 19.91 -9.99
N LEU A 487 -40.93 20.72 -10.07
CA LEU A 487 -40.47 21.31 -11.32
C LEU A 487 -39.87 20.22 -12.21
N LYS A 488 -40.50 19.98 -13.36
CA LYS A 488 -39.92 19.21 -14.47
C LYS A 488 -38.97 20.09 -15.26
N THR A 489 -37.68 19.88 -15.11
CA THR A 489 -36.67 20.29 -16.11
C THR A 489 -35.61 19.21 -16.24
N THR A 490 -35.81 18.30 -17.19
CA THR A 490 -34.78 17.39 -17.69
C THR A 490 -34.08 18.05 -18.87
N LEU A 491 -32.88 18.58 -18.64
CA LEU A 491 -31.88 18.78 -19.69
C LEU A 491 -30.78 17.74 -19.45
N PRO A 492 -30.45 16.88 -20.43
CA PRO A 492 -29.33 15.98 -20.31
C PRO A 492 -28.04 16.81 -20.41
N VAL A 493 -27.31 16.92 -19.30
CA VAL A 493 -25.92 17.38 -19.32
C VAL A 493 -25.08 16.21 -19.84
N GLN A 494 -24.70 16.26 -21.12
CA GLN A 494 -23.65 15.38 -21.64
C GLN A 494 -22.32 15.84 -21.08
N LEU A 495 -21.83 15.16 -20.05
CA LEU A 495 -20.42 15.24 -19.66
C LEU A 495 -19.61 14.48 -20.71
N THR A 496 -18.95 15.21 -21.60
CA THR A 496 -17.90 14.64 -22.46
C THR A 496 -16.76 14.20 -21.53
N PRO A 497 -16.39 12.91 -21.47
CA PRO A 497 -15.22 12.51 -20.71
C PRO A 497 -14.00 13.19 -21.33
N LEU A 498 -13.31 13.99 -20.52
CA LEU A 498 -12.00 14.52 -20.89
C LEU A 498 -11.02 13.34 -20.82
N VAL A 499 -11.00 12.51 -21.86
CA VAL A 499 -9.96 11.50 -22.04
C VAL A 499 -8.71 12.27 -22.46
N LEU A 500 -7.95 12.73 -21.46
CA LEU A 500 -6.58 13.16 -21.69
C LEU A 500 -5.80 11.89 -22.03
N ALA A 501 -5.63 11.61 -23.33
CA ALA A 501 -4.51 10.76 -23.73
C ALA A 501 -3.25 11.38 -23.10
N PRO A 502 -2.33 10.58 -22.52
CA PRO A 502 -1.10 11.12 -21.97
C PRO A 502 -0.45 11.94 -23.07
N ALA A 503 -0.45 13.27 -22.91
CA ALA A 503 0.24 14.12 -23.83
C ALA A 503 1.71 13.65 -23.78
N PRO A 504 2.39 13.50 -24.93
CA PRO A 504 3.84 13.32 -24.89
C PRO A 504 4.39 14.42 -23.98
N VAL A 505 5.29 14.06 -23.07
CA VAL A 505 5.93 15.00 -22.13
C VAL A 505 6.75 15.98 -22.97
N GLY A 506 6.06 16.94 -23.59
CA GLY A 506 6.67 18.12 -24.17
C GLY A 506 7.20 18.96 -23.03
N GLU A 507 8.27 19.71 -23.29
CA GLU A 507 8.81 20.66 -22.34
C GLU A 507 7.67 21.55 -21.82
N ILE A 508 7.33 21.41 -20.53
CA ILE A 508 6.39 22.30 -19.87
C ILE A 508 7.13 23.64 -19.73
N PRO A 509 6.69 24.72 -20.38
CA PRO A 509 7.38 25.99 -20.30
C PRO A 509 7.32 26.51 -18.85
N LEU A 510 8.48 26.93 -18.33
CA LEU A 510 8.57 27.60 -17.02
C LEU A 510 7.82 28.93 -17.10
N ASP A 511 6.98 29.21 -16.11
CA ASP A 511 6.32 30.51 -16.02
C ASP A 511 7.20 31.55 -15.28
N ALA A 512 6.74 32.80 -15.24
CA ALA A 512 7.50 33.88 -14.60
C ALA A 512 7.67 33.69 -13.08
N GLU A 513 6.71 33.03 -12.43
CA GLU A 513 6.79 32.71 -11.00
C GLU A 513 7.86 31.63 -10.78
N ASP A 514 7.88 30.60 -11.62
CA ASP A 514 8.92 29.58 -11.59
C ASP A 514 10.30 30.22 -11.81
N LEU A 515 10.45 31.13 -12.77
CA LEU A 515 11.72 31.84 -13.03
C LEU A 515 12.15 32.75 -11.88
N GLU A 516 11.21 33.44 -11.23
CA GLU A 516 11.50 34.29 -10.07
C GLU A 516 11.88 33.45 -8.85
N GLU A 517 11.19 32.34 -8.62
CA GLU A 517 11.52 31.35 -7.59
C GLU A 517 12.92 30.78 -7.83
N ILE A 518 13.25 30.41 -9.07
CA ILE A 518 14.58 29.95 -9.45
C ILE A 518 15.65 30.97 -9.07
N LYS A 519 15.42 32.25 -9.39
CA LYS A 519 16.37 33.32 -9.09
C LYS A 519 16.55 33.50 -7.58
N LYS A 520 15.45 33.58 -6.82
CA LYS A 520 15.49 33.74 -5.36
C LYS A 520 16.20 32.57 -4.69
N MET A 521 15.97 31.35 -5.17
CA MET A 521 16.61 30.17 -4.61
C MET A 521 18.10 30.10 -4.91
N GLN A 522 18.53 30.50 -6.11
CA GLN A 522 19.96 30.61 -6.44
C GLN A 522 20.67 31.61 -5.51
N GLU A 523 19.99 32.68 -5.12
CA GLU A 523 20.49 33.66 -4.14
C GLU A 523 20.58 33.06 -2.72
N GLU A 524 19.60 32.25 -2.29
CA GLU A 524 19.61 31.56 -0.98
C GLU A 524 20.67 30.46 -0.88
N ASP A 525 20.83 29.64 -1.93
CA ASP A 525 21.87 28.60 -2.00
C ASP A 525 23.27 29.23 -1.97
N ALA A 526 23.47 30.34 -2.69
CA ALA A 526 24.71 31.12 -2.65
C ALA A 526 24.99 31.72 -1.26
N ALA A 527 23.97 32.16 -0.53
CA ALA A 527 24.11 32.78 0.78
C ALA A 527 24.44 31.78 1.90
N THR A 528 24.02 30.52 1.78
CA THR A 528 24.23 29.50 2.82
C THR A 528 25.53 28.71 2.65
N GLY A 529 26.25 28.88 1.54
CA GLY A 529 27.47 28.13 1.24
C GLY A 529 27.23 26.63 1.02
N ALA A 530 25.96 26.21 0.87
CA ALA A 530 25.61 24.84 0.55
C ALA A 530 25.96 24.56 -0.91
N THR A 531 27.02 23.80 -1.15
CA THR A 531 27.51 23.45 -2.50
C THR A 531 26.92 22.13 -3.02
N ASP A 532 25.90 21.59 -2.36
CA ASP A 532 25.42 20.22 -2.57
C ASP A 532 24.54 20.00 -3.83
N ASP A 533 24.26 21.01 -4.66
CA ASP A 533 23.25 20.88 -5.74
C ASP A 533 23.67 21.53 -7.08
N ALA A 534 24.96 21.58 -7.43
CA ALA A 534 25.31 21.89 -8.82
C ALA A 534 24.97 20.67 -9.70
N PRO A 535 24.11 20.80 -10.73
CA PRO A 535 23.82 19.68 -11.63
C PRO A 535 25.13 19.28 -12.30
N ALA A 536 25.55 18.03 -12.10
CA ALA A 536 26.60 17.45 -12.91
C ALA A 536 26.17 17.58 -14.38
N GLN A 537 26.96 18.29 -15.18
CA GLN A 537 26.73 18.32 -16.62
C GLN A 537 27.08 16.95 -17.18
N ASP A 538 26.09 16.09 -17.34
CA ASP A 538 26.25 14.82 -18.05
C ASP A 538 26.47 15.10 -19.54
N THR A 539 27.72 14.90 -19.98
CA THR A 539 28.03 14.71 -21.41
C THR A 539 27.35 13.42 -21.89
N PRO A 540 26.76 13.39 -23.10
CA PRO A 540 26.12 12.18 -23.61
C PRO A 540 27.19 11.12 -23.89
N SER A 541 27.30 10.11 -23.02
CA SER A 541 28.18 8.96 -23.24
C SER A 541 27.45 7.88 -24.04
N GLU A 542 28.00 7.59 -25.21
CA GLU A 542 27.84 6.36 -25.98
C GLU A 542 28.00 5.13 -25.06
N GLU A 543 27.04 4.19 -25.10
CA GLU A 543 27.03 2.87 -24.43
C GLU A 543 27.74 2.79 -23.07
N ALA A 544 27.09 3.27 -22.02
CA ALA A 544 27.50 2.99 -20.64
C ALA A 544 27.14 1.54 -20.26
N ALA A 545 28.16 0.74 -19.95
CA ALA A 545 28.02 -0.54 -19.24
C ALA A 545 27.26 -0.35 -17.91
N PRO A 546 26.52 -1.36 -17.42
CA PRO A 546 25.73 -1.22 -16.20
C PRO A 546 26.64 -0.86 -15.02
N ALA A 547 26.24 0.18 -14.29
CA ALA A 547 26.89 0.60 -13.07
C ALA A 547 27.06 -0.59 -12.11
N GLU A 548 28.29 -0.82 -11.66
CA GLU A 548 28.55 -1.77 -10.57
C GLU A 548 27.77 -1.31 -9.35
N ALA A 549 26.71 -2.06 -9.02
CA ALA A 549 26.10 -2.02 -7.71
C ALA A 549 27.22 -2.33 -6.71
N HIS A 550 27.61 -1.35 -5.90
CA HIS A 550 28.41 -1.58 -4.72
C HIS A 550 27.62 -2.48 -3.78
N SER A 551 27.81 -3.79 -3.92
CA SER A 551 27.29 -4.79 -3.01
C SER A 551 27.93 -4.54 -1.64
N PRO A 552 27.17 -4.23 -0.59
CA PRO A 552 27.69 -4.39 0.77
C PRO A 552 28.11 -5.86 0.92
N GLY A 553 29.17 -6.08 1.71
CA GLY A 553 29.84 -7.37 1.82
C GLY A 553 28.89 -8.56 1.90
N ILE A 554 29.25 -9.65 1.23
CA ILE A 554 28.48 -10.89 1.11
C ILE A 554 28.14 -11.42 2.51
N HIS A 555 26.98 -11.06 3.04
CA HIS A 555 26.30 -11.74 4.13
C HIS A 555 25.53 -12.93 3.53
N SER A 556 25.56 -14.06 4.22
CA SER A 556 24.88 -15.26 3.73
C SER A 556 23.36 -15.09 3.81
N LEU A 557 22.63 -15.76 2.93
CA LEU A 557 21.16 -15.78 2.87
C LEU A 557 20.49 -16.21 4.19
N GLY A 558 21.26 -16.81 5.10
CA GLY A 558 20.84 -17.16 6.45
C GLY A 558 20.58 -15.97 7.38
N ASP A 559 21.10 -14.77 7.09
CA ASP A 559 20.95 -13.61 7.97
C ASP A 559 19.80 -12.67 7.54
N TYR A 560 19.55 -12.54 6.22
CA TYR A 560 18.55 -11.60 5.68
C TYR A 560 17.14 -12.18 5.62
N VAL A 561 16.98 -13.45 5.22
CA VAL A 561 15.66 -14.04 4.98
C VAL A 561 14.90 -14.34 6.28
N PRO A 562 15.55 -14.86 7.36
CA PRO A 562 14.88 -15.01 8.65
C PRO A 562 14.57 -13.67 9.31
N GLU A 563 15.44 -12.66 9.25
CA GLU A 563 15.12 -11.31 9.77
C GLU A 563 14.00 -10.64 8.97
N PHE A 564 14.00 -10.78 7.63
CA PHE A 564 12.90 -10.31 6.78
C PHE A 564 11.58 -10.99 7.13
N ALA A 565 11.53 -12.33 7.17
CA ALA A 565 10.32 -13.06 7.54
C ALA A 565 9.89 -12.79 9.00
N LYS A 566 10.83 -12.70 9.95
CA LYS A 566 10.56 -12.38 11.36
C LYS A 566 10.07 -10.95 11.54
N ARG A 567 10.56 -9.96 10.80
CA ARG A 567 10.10 -8.56 10.88
C ARG A 567 8.84 -8.29 10.06
N TYR A 568 8.59 -9.10 9.04
CA TYR A 568 7.44 -8.94 8.16
C TYR A 568 6.19 -9.66 8.69
N PHE A 569 6.34 -10.81 9.36
CA PHE A 569 5.23 -11.66 9.84
C PHE A 569 5.08 -11.81 11.36
N LYS A 570 5.98 -11.24 12.17
CA LYS A 570 5.67 -10.95 13.59
C LYS A 570 5.08 -9.56 13.70
#